data_AF-A0A7C4CZA1-F1
#
_entry.id   AF-A0A7C4CZA1-F1
#
_cell.length_a   1.000
_cell.length_b   1.000
_cell.length_c   1.000
_cell.angle_alpha   90.00
_cell.angle_beta   90.00
_cell.angle_gamma   90.00
#
_symmetry.space_group_name_H-M   'P 1'
#
loop_
_entity.id
_entity.type
_entity.pdbx_description
1 polymer ?
#
loop_
_entity_poly.entity_id
_entity_poly.type
_entity_poly.pdbx_seq_one_letter_code
_entity_poly.pdbx_strand_id
1 'polypeptide(L)'
;MSITDRERIELMRQGIIRGYIIPTLEERGYMVSLWKRPISYEDMYLRDDGWIPLYTQFTTWETYRKDYPLYLFFNTFYGDVYEKAYRNCFVEYILNIPNFNLTTSLIGVFTRLNVKNAYFWKHRIPIDLSFPDICVKIIDATYDELIMMLAKEGALDELEKYDTEHCKYDNDTYLRKKK
;
A
#
# COMPACT_ATOMS: atom_id res chain seq x y z
N MET A 1 -8.28 -1.85 29.86
CA MET A 1 -8.12 -0.69 28.98
C MET A 1 -9.34 -0.62 28.08
N SER A 2 -10.02 0.52 27.98
CA SER A 2 -11.15 0.71 27.06
C SER A 2 -10.62 1.12 25.67
N ILE A 3 -11.03 0.40 24.63
CA ILE A 3 -10.69 0.71 23.23
C ILE A 3 -11.32 2.06 22.84
N THR A 4 -10.54 2.96 22.25
CA THR A 4 -10.97 4.27 21.76
C THR A 4 -11.88 4.15 20.53
N ASP A 5 -12.68 5.17 20.23
CA ASP A 5 -13.56 5.13 19.04
C ASP A 5 -12.76 5.00 17.73
N ARG A 6 -11.57 5.63 17.67
CA ARG A 6 -10.65 5.48 16.55
C ARG A 6 -10.25 4.02 16.31
N GLU A 7 -9.84 3.35 17.38
CA GLU A 7 -9.44 1.94 17.32
C GLU A 7 -10.63 1.03 17.00
N ARG A 8 -11.84 1.33 17.50
CA ARG A 8 -13.06 0.60 17.15
C ARG A 8 -13.36 0.71 15.65
N ILE A 9 -13.29 1.91 15.09
CA ILE A 9 -13.51 2.15 13.66
C ILE A 9 -12.47 1.39 12.83
N GLU A 10 -11.20 1.44 13.22
CA GLU A 10 -10.15 0.71 12.50
C GLU A 10 -10.36 -0.81 12.54
N LEU A 11 -10.73 -1.36 13.70
CA LEU A 11 -11.07 -2.78 13.83
C LEU A 11 -12.25 -3.19 12.93
N MET A 12 -13.29 -2.35 12.84
CA MET A 12 -14.42 -2.60 11.93
C MET A 12 -13.97 -2.64 10.47
N ARG A 13 -13.13 -1.68 10.04
CA ARG A 13 -12.58 -1.66 8.68
C ARG A 13 -11.74 -2.90 8.39
N GLN A 14 -10.84 -3.24 9.32
CA GLN A 14 -10.01 -4.45 9.23
C GLN A 14 -10.85 -5.72 9.16
N GLY A 15 -11.97 -5.79 9.90
CA GLY A 15 -12.92 -6.91 9.84
C GLY A 15 -13.50 -7.11 8.45
N ILE A 16 -13.95 -6.04 7.78
CA ILE A 16 -14.48 -6.12 6.40
C ILE A 16 -13.37 -6.48 5.41
N ILE A 17 -12.20 -5.84 5.54
CA ILE A 17 -11.08 -6.04 4.61
C ILE A 17 -10.56 -7.49 4.70
N ARG A 18 -10.33 -8.01 5.91
CA ARG A 18 -9.79 -9.36 6.12
C ARG A 18 -10.85 -10.46 5.98
N GLY A 19 -12.09 -10.16 6.35
CA GLY A 19 -13.18 -11.14 6.30
C GLY A 19 -13.81 -11.31 4.92
N TYR A 20 -13.63 -10.32 4.02
CA TYR A 20 -14.28 -10.34 2.72
C TYR A 20 -13.35 -9.92 1.58
N ILE A 21 -12.80 -8.70 1.61
CA ILE A 21 -12.09 -8.14 0.45
C ILE A 21 -10.81 -8.92 0.12
N ILE A 22 -9.97 -9.21 1.12
CA ILE A 22 -8.73 -9.96 0.94
C ILE A 22 -9.00 -11.37 0.41
N PRO A 23 -9.87 -12.19 1.01
CA PRO A 23 -10.20 -13.52 0.48
C PRO A 23 -10.62 -13.48 -1.00
N THR A 24 -11.48 -12.54 -1.39
CA THR A 24 -11.92 -12.43 -2.79
C THR A 24 -10.79 -11.93 -3.72
N LEU A 25 -9.89 -11.08 -3.24
CA LEU A 25 -8.69 -10.71 -4.00
C LEU A 25 -7.72 -11.90 -4.13
N GLU A 26 -7.59 -12.73 -3.10
CA GLU A 26 -6.77 -13.95 -3.15
C GLU A 26 -7.30 -14.95 -4.19
N GLU A 27 -8.63 -15.10 -4.29
CA GLU A 27 -9.28 -15.87 -5.37
C GLU A 27 -8.97 -15.31 -6.77
N ARG A 28 -8.64 -14.01 -6.88
CA ARG A 28 -8.23 -13.34 -8.12
C ARG A 28 -6.72 -13.33 -8.35
N GLY A 29 -5.95 -14.04 -7.52
CA GLY A 29 -4.51 -14.21 -7.67
C GLY A 29 -3.66 -13.20 -6.89
N TYR A 30 -4.25 -12.34 -6.06
CA TYR A 30 -3.46 -11.52 -5.15
C TYR A 30 -2.87 -12.39 -4.05
N MET A 31 -1.59 -12.20 -3.75
CA MET A 31 -0.89 -12.92 -2.69
C MET A 31 -0.29 -11.95 -1.69
N VAL A 32 -0.27 -12.36 -0.42
CA VAL A 32 0.46 -11.63 0.62
C VAL A 32 1.94 -11.52 0.24
N SER A 33 2.48 -10.31 0.40
CA SER A 33 3.89 -10.05 0.16
C SER A 33 4.71 -10.01 1.45
N LEU A 34 5.98 -10.39 1.32
CA LEU A 34 6.99 -10.24 2.37
C LEU A 34 7.38 -8.78 2.59
N TRP A 35 7.25 -7.95 1.55
CA TRP A 35 7.50 -6.52 1.68
C TRP A 35 6.39 -5.87 2.51
N LYS A 36 6.77 -4.99 3.44
CA LYS A 36 5.83 -4.22 4.26
C LYS A 36 5.96 -2.76 3.86
N ARG A 37 4.82 -2.08 3.74
CA ARG A 37 4.81 -0.65 3.45
C ARG A 37 5.54 0.09 4.58
N PRO A 38 6.52 0.95 4.28
CA PRO A 38 7.19 1.75 5.31
C PRO A 38 6.25 2.81 5.89
N ILE A 39 6.52 3.19 7.15
CA ILE A 39 5.83 4.31 7.79
C ILE A 39 6.30 5.59 7.11
N SER A 40 5.35 6.31 6.53
CA SER A 40 5.54 7.56 5.83
C SER A 40 5.22 8.75 6.72
N TYR A 41 5.66 9.93 6.30
CA TYR A 41 5.29 11.17 6.96
C TYR A 41 3.78 11.44 6.92
N GLU A 42 3.05 10.87 5.95
CA GLU A 42 1.59 11.00 5.88
C GLU A 42 0.86 10.17 6.93
N ASP A 43 1.54 9.19 7.54
CA ASP A 43 0.97 8.35 8.60
C ASP A 43 1.17 8.97 9.99
N MET A 44 1.69 10.19 10.03
CA MET A 44 1.98 10.96 11.23
C MET A 44 1.52 12.40 11.02
N TYR A 45 1.29 13.13 12.11
CA TYR A 45 1.08 14.56 12.07
C TYR A 45 2.00 15.24 13.08
N LEU A 46 2.44 16.44 12.73
CA LEU A 46 3.35 17.20 13.57
C LEU A 46 2.56 17.98 14.62
N ARG A 47 2.93 17.80 15.88
CA ARG A 47 2.55 18.65 17.02
C ARG A 47 3.78 19.28 17.64
N ASP A 48 3.57 20.20 18.58
CA ASP A 48 4.63 20.89 19.32
C ASP A 48 5.59 19.93 20.04
N ASP A 49 5.09 18.75 20.46
CA ASP A 49 5.81 17.69 21.14
C ASP A 49 6.41 16.63 20.20
N GLY A 50 6.21 16.77 18.89
CA GLY A 50 6.83 15.93 17.86
C GLY A 50 5.83 15.27 16.90
N TRP A 51 6.31 14.22 16.21
CA TRP A 51 5.51 13.46 15.27
C TRP A 51 4.62 12.46 16.01
N ILE A 52 3.31 12.60 15.85
CA ILE A 52 2.32 11.72 16.47
C ILE A 52 1.74 10.77 15.42
N PRO A 53 1.71 9.45 15.68
CA PRO A 53 1.17 8.48 14.73
C PRO A 53 -0.34 8.63 14.53
N LEU A 54 -0.77 8.44 13.29
CA LEU A 54 -2.17 8.27 12.92
C LEU A 54 -2.61 6.79 13.00
N TYR A 55 -1.69 5.87 12.84
CA TYR A 55 -1.98 4.45 12.99
C TYR A 55 -2.18 4.06 14.47
N THR A 56 -2.86 2.95 14.70
CA THR A 56 -3.08 2.39 16.03
C THR A 56 -2.35 1.06 16.18
N GLN A 57 -2.47 0.43 17.36
CA GLN A 57 -1.97 -0.94 17.58
C GLN A 57 -2.67 -1.99 16.69
N PHE A 58 -3.82 -1.67 16.11
CA PHE A 58 -4.58 -2.56 15.22
C PHE A 58 -4.22 -2.37 13.74
N THR A 59 -3.34 -1.42 13.42
CA THR A 59 -2.90 -1.18 12.06
C THR A 59 -2.06 -2.33 11.54
N THR A 60 -2.42 -2.80 10.36
CA THR A 60 -1.74 -3.88 9.68
C THR A 60 -0.87 -3.31 8.59
N TRP A 61 0.40 -3.72 8.55
CA TRP A 61 1.39 -3.27 7.56
C TRP A 61 1.57 -4.27 6.40
N GLU A 62 0.66 -5.24 6.31
CA GLU A 62 0.63 -6.25 5.26
C GLU A 62 0.35 -5.60 3.90
N THR A 63 1.10 -6.06 2.90
CA THR A 63 0.88 -5.68 1.51
C THR A 63 0.58 -6.92 0.70
N TYR A 64 -0.12 -6.73 -0.41
CA TYR A 64 -0.54 -7.78 -1.33
C TYR A 64 -0.05 -7.44 -2.73
N ARG A 65 0.11 -8.43 -3.59
CA ARG A 65 0.43 -8.20 -5.01
C ARG A 65 -0.18 -9.31 -5.85
N LYS A 66 -0.65 -8.97 -7.04
CA LYS A 66 -1.07 -9.94 -8.06
C LYS A 66 0.14 -10.29 -8.93
N ASP A 67 0.74 -9.24 -9.50
CA ASP A 67 1.95 -9.32 -10.33
C ASP A 67 2.98 -8.24 -9.94
N TYR A 68 4.25 -8.45 -10.25
CA TYR A 68 5.26 -7.39 -10.16
C TYR A 68 4.91 -6.25 -11.15
N PRO A 69 5.09 -4.94 -10.84
CA PRO A 69 5.79 -4.30 -9.72
C PRO A 69 4.89 -3.68 -8.62
N LEU A 70 3.57 -3.81 -8.71
CA LEU A 70 2.64 -3.05 -7.87
C LEU A 70 2.27 -3.78 -6.57
N TYR A 71 2.38 -3.06 -5.46
CA TYR A 71 2.04 -3.54 -4.13
C TYR A 71 0.79 -2.83 -3.62
N LEU A 72 -0.22 -3.60 -3.25
CA LEU A 72 -1.46 -3.15 -2.67
C LEU A 72 -1.34 -3.02 -1.16
N PHE A 73 -1.76 -1.88 -0.61
CA PHE A 73 -1.81 -1.63 0.83
C PHE A 73 -3.16 -1.03 1.23
N PHE A 74 -3.78 -1.57 2.28
CA PHE A 74 -5.02 -1.03 2.84
C PHE A 74 -4.72 -0.06 3.98
N ASN A 75 -4.80 1.24 3.70
CA ASN A 75 -4.65 2.27 4.69
C ASN A 75 -6.00 2.50 5.42
N THR A 76 -6.10 1.91 6.61
CA THR A 76 -7.33 1.85 7.41
C THR A 76 -7.38 2.89 8.52
N PHE A 77 -6.31 3.64 8.76
CA PHE A 77 -6.18 4.59 9.85
C PHE A 77 -6.31 6.03 9.34
N TYR A 78 -7.47 6.36 8.76
CA TYR A 78 -7.76 7.74 8.37
C TYR A 78 -7.89 8.66 9.60
N GLY A 79 -7.31 9.85 9.52
CA GLY A 79 -7.23 10.83 10.61
C GLY A 79 -8.51 11.61 10.88
N ASP A 80 -9.55 11.42 10.07
CA ASP A 80 -10.84 12.10 10.24
C ASP A 80 -11.93 11.13 10.74
N VAL A 81 -12.68 11.57 11.75
CA VAL A 81 -13.66 10.78 12.51
C VAL A 81 -15.11 11.22 12.19
N TYR A 82 -15.33 12.09 11.19
CA TYR A 82 -16.70 12.47 10.79
C TYR A 82 -17.54 11.28 10.29
N GLU A 83 -18.86 11.38 10.39
CA GLU A 83 -19.86 10.31 10.18
C GLU A 83 -19.82 9.58 8.82
N LYS A 84 -19.09 10.09 7.82
CA LYS A 84 -18.90 9.37 6.54
C LYS A 84 -17.53 8.71 6.43
N ALA A 85 -16.58 9.07 7.28
CA ALA A 85 -15.23 8.57 7.23
C ALA A 85 -15.13 7.11 7.67
N TYR A 86 -15.90 6.66 8.68
CA TYR A 86 -15.74 5.31 9.25
C TYR A 86 -15.92 4.17 8.25
N ARG A 87 -16.70 4.36 7.19
CA ARG A 87 -16.96 3.37 6.13
C ARG A 87 -15.92 3.38 5.02
N ASN A 88 -15.09 4.41 4.96
CA ASN A 88 -14.10 4.56 3.91
C ASN A 88 -12.72 4.14 4.42
N CYS A 89 -11.94 3.52 3.54
CA CYS A 89 -10.50 3.40 3.69
C CYS A 89 -9.81 3.78 2.37
N PHE A 90 -8.49 3.92 2.42
CA PHE A 90 -7.71 4.12 1.20
C PHE A 90 -7.02 2.83 0.80
N VAL A 91 -6.99 2.59 -0.50
CA VAL A 91 -6.13 1.57 -1.10
C VAL A 91 -4.98 2.29 -1.78
N GLU A 92 -3.76 1.89 -1.43
CA GLU A 92 -2.53 2.41 -2.01
C GLU A 92 -1.89 1.34 -2.90
N TYR A 93 -1.52 1.72 -4.11
CA TYR A 93 -0.77 0.91 -5.08
C TYR A 93 0.63 1.48 -5.14
N ILE A 94 1.63 0.71 -4.73
CA ILE A 94 2.96 1.22 -4.44
C ILE A 94 3.99 0.50 -5.29
N LEU A 95 4.87 1.27 -5.93
CA LEU A 95 6.08 0.72 -6.55
C LEU A 95 7.13 0.56 -5.44
N ASN A 96 7.57 -0.68 -5.18
CA ASN A 96 8.48 -0.96 -4.05
C ASN A 96 9.95 -0.58 -4.29
N ILE A 97 10.22 0.30 -5.26
CA ILE A 97 11.58 0.73 -5.60
C ILE A 97 11.79 2.14 -5.04
N PRO A 98 12.64 2.28 -4.00
CA PRO A 98 12.89 3.57 -3.39
C PRO A 98 13.61 4.49 -4.38
N ASN A 99 13.21 5.77 -4.39
CA ASN A 99 13.81 6.83 -5.20
C ASN A 99 13.82 6.55 -6.72
N PHE A 100 12.94 5.67 -7.21
CA PHE A 100 12.81 5.40 -8.64
C PHE A 100 12.52 6.71 -9.41
N ASN A 101 13.16 6.89 -10.55
CA ASN A 101 12.96 8.07 -11.40
C ASN A 101 11.83 7.79 -12.39
N LEU A 102 10.60 8.03 -11.95
CA LEU A 102 9.41 7.76 -12.74
C LEU A 102 9.31 8.75 -13.91
N THR A 103 8.91 8.25 -15.08
CA THR A 103 8.66 9.05 -16.27
C THR A 103 7.69 10.19 -15.97
N THR A 104 7.95 11.36 -16.53
CA THR A 104 7.18 12.60 -16.28
C THR A 104 5.70 12.48 -16.62
N SER A 105 5.34 11.63 -17.58
CA SER A 105 3.95 11.31 -17.97
C SER A 105 3.14 10.60 -16.87
N LEU A 106 3.81 9.87 -15.98
CA LEU A 106 3.20 9.15 -14.87
C LEU A 106 3.18 9.99 -13.57
N ILE A 107 3.88 11.12 -13.54
CA ILE A 107 3.84 12.06 -12.43
C ILE A 107 2.46 12.72 -12.40
N GLY A 108 1.77 12.62 -11.26
CA GLY A 108 0.39 13.07 -11.09
C GLY A 108 -0.61 11.93 -11.07
N VAL A 109 -0.35 10.84 -11.80
CA VAL A 109 -1.01 9.54 -11.58
C VAL A 109 -0.43 8.90 -10.33
N PHE A 110 0.90 8.81 -10.28
CA PHE A 110 1.62 8.46 -9.07
C PHE A 110 2.06 9.72 -8.32
N THR A 111 1.97 9.63 -7.01
CA THR A 111 2.39 10.64 -6.04
C THR A 111 3.45 10.04 -5.13
N ARG A 112 4.23 10.89 -4.45
CA ARG A 112 5.30 10.43 -3.57
C ARG A 112 4.76 10.02 -2.20
N LEU A 113 5.05 8.79 -1.80
CA LEU A 113 5.01 8.35 -0.41
C LEU A 113 6.37 8.66 0.22
N ASN A 114 6.46 9.81 0.89
CA ASN A 114 7.72 10.26 1.49
C ASN A 114 8.00 9.56 2.82
N VAL A 115 9.19 8.99 2.95
CA VAL A 115 9.71 8.38 4.18
C VAL A 115 10.99 9.09 4.61
N LYS A 116 11.57 8.71 5.75
CA LYS A 116 12.66 9.48 6.39
C LYS A 116 13.80 9.90 5.46
N ASN A 117 14.30 8.97 4.63
CA ASN A 117 15.47 9.17 3.77
C ASN A 117 15.22 8.72 2.31
N ALA A 118 13.97 8.57 1.90
CA ALA A 118 13.62 8.11 0.56
C ALA A 118 12.17 8.48 0.22
N TYR A 119 11.76 8.20 -1.01
CA TYR A 119 10.36 8.17 -1.38
C TYR A 119 10.04 6.92 -2.19
N PHE A 120 8.79 6.50 -2.14
CA PHE A 120 8.21 5.51 -3.05
C PHE A 120 7.15 6.19 -3.91
N TRP A 121 6.86 5.63 -5.08
CA TRP A 121 5.72 6.08 -5.88
C TRP A 121 4.48 5.31 -5.48
N LYS A 122 3.38 6.02 -5.28
CA LYS A 122 2.08 5.42 -5.00
C LYS A 122 0.95 6.06 -5.79
N HIS A 123 -0.05 5.26 -6.12
CA HIS A 123 -1.37 5.72 -6.47
C HIS A 123 -2.31 5.43 -5.30
N ARG A 124 -3.27 6.32 -4.98
CA ARG A 124 -4.18 6.15 -3.84
C ARG A 124 -5.61 6.42 -4.29
N ILE A 125 -6.51 5.49 -3.99
CA ILE A 125 -7.96 5.66 -4.21
C ILE A 125 -8.74 5.46 -2.90
N PRO A 126 -9.80 6.23 -2.65
CA PRO A 126 -10.75 5.91 -1.59
C PRO A 126 -11.66 4.75 -2.01
N ILE A 127 -12.01 3.89 -1.07
CA ILE A 127 -13.02 2.83 -1.26
C ILE A 127 -14.07 2.88 -0.14
N ASP A 128 -15.33 2.59 -0.48
CA ASP A 128 -16.44 2.51 0.46
C ASP A 128 -16.72 1.06 0.85
N LEU A 129 -16.29 0.69 2.06
CA LEU A 129 -16.41 -0.65 2.61
C LEU A 129 -17.87 -1.08 2.86
N SER A 130 -18.85 -0.19 2.68
CA SER A 130 -20.28 -0.55 2.66
C SER A 130 -20.61 -1.48 1.49
N PHE A 131 -19.81 -1.47 0.43
CA PHE A 131 -20.01 -2.27 -0.78
C PHE A 131 -18.74 -3.08 -1.11
N PRO A 132 -18.43 -4.15 -0.34
CA PRO A 132 -17.20 -4.92 -0.51
C PRO A 132 -17.02 -5.51 -1.92
N ASP A 133 -18.09 -5.99 -2.55
CA ASP A 133 -18.09 -6.48 -3.93
C ASP A 133 -17.62 -5.43 -4.94
N ILE A 134 -18.09 -4.19 -4.75
CA ILE A 134 -17.71 -3.06 -5.61
C ILE A 134 -16.25 -2.69 -5.34
N CYS A 135 -15.82 -2.70 -4.07
CA CYS A 135 -14.43 -2.45 -3.70
C CYS A 135 -13.48 -3.40 -4.44
N VAL A 136 -13.75 -4.71 -4.43
CA VAL A 136 -12.90 -5.71 -5.11
C VAL A 136 -12.80 -5.40 -6.60
N LYS A 137 -13.91 -5.08 -7.27
CA LYS A 137 -13.92 -4.75 -8.71
C LYS A 137 -13.13 -3.48 -9.01
N ILE A 138 -13.30 -2.44 -8.20
CA ILE A 138 -12.54 -1.19 -8.34
C ILE A 138 -11.05 -1.47 -8.13
N ILE A 139 -10.70 -2.23 -7.08
CA ILE A 139 -9.31 -2.51 -6.75
C ILE A 139 -8.59 -3.19 -7.91
N ASP A 140 -9.22 -4.23 -8.46
CA ASP A 140 -8.67 -5.03 -9.55
C ASP A 140 -8.59 -4.25 -10.86
N ALA A 141 -9.64 -3.49 -11.20
CA ALA A 141 -9.64 -2.64 -12.40
C ALA A 141 -8.56 -1.55 -12.33
N THR A 142 -8.40 -0.88 -11.19
CA THR A 142 -7.35 0.13 -10.99
C THR A 142 -5.97 -0.51 -11.03
N TYR A 143 -5.80 -1.73 -10.50
CA TYR A 143 -4.52 -2.44 -10.60
C TYR A 143 -4.13 -2.65 -12.06
N ASP A 144 -5.02 -3.24 -12.86
CA ASP A 144 -4.78 -3.54 -14.27
C ASP A 144 -4.53 -2.25 -15.07
N GLU A 145 -5.28 -1.17 -14.79
CA GLU A 145 -5.08 0.14 -15.42
C GLU A 145 -3.68 0.72 -15.14
N LEU A 146 -3.23 0.68 -13.87
CA LEU A 146 -1.91 1.18 -13.49
C LEU A 146 -0.78 0.36 -14.12
N ILE A 147 -0.92 -0.96 -14.20
CA ILE A 147 0.03 -1.83 -14.92
C ILE A 147 0.10 -1.43 -16.40
N MET A 148 -1.05 -1.23 -17.06
CA MET A 148 -1.09 -0.81 -18.46
C MET A 148 -0.42 0.55 -18.69
N MET A 149 -0.61 1.52 -17.78
CA MET A 149 0.07 2.82 -17.85
C MET A 149 1.58 2.68 -17.70
N LEU A 150 2.05 1.87 -16.75
CA LEU A 150 3.48 1.59 -16.56
C LEU A 150 4.08 0.91 -17.81
N ALA A 151 3.36 -0.04 -18.41
CA ALA A 151 3.79 -0.74 -19.61
C ALA A 151 3.94 0.21 -20.79
N LYS A 152 2.94 1.06 -21.02
CA LYS A 152 2.90 2.01 -22.14
C LYS A 152 4.07 3.00 -22.11
N GLU A 153 4.49 3.39 -20.92
CA GLU A 153 5.58 4.34 -20.71
C GLU A 153 6.96 3.66 -20.56
N GLY A 154 7.04 2.34 -20.78
CA GLY A 154 8.28 1.54 -20.69
C GLY A 154 8.82 1.37 -19.27
N ALA A 155 8.07 1.78 -18.24
CA ALA A 155 8.51 1.73 -16.85
C ALA A 155 8.58 0.29 -16.31
N LEU A 156 7.75 -0.63 -16.82
CA LEU A 156 7.78 -2.04 -16.38
C LEU A 156 9.15 -2.68 -16.64
N ASP A 157 9.71 -2.50 -17.85
CA ASP A 157 11.01 -3.07 -18.23
C ASP A 157 12.14 -2.54 -17.35
N GLU A 158 12.05 -1.29 -16.91
CA GLU A 158 13.01 -0.71 -15.99
C GLU A 158 12.86 -1.31 -14.59
N LEU A 159 11.64 -1.39 -14.08
CA LEU A 159 11.34 -1.95 -12.76
C LEU A 159 11.76 -3.43 -12.67
N GLU A 160 11.51 -4.25 -13.70
CA GLU A 160 11.90 -5.66 -13.71
C GLU A 160 13.42 -5.87 -13.62
N LYS A 161 14.21 -4.96 -14.22
CA LYS A 161 15.68 -4.98 -14.09
C LYS A 161 16.11 -4.75 -12.64
N TYR A 162 15.48 -3.79 -11.96
CA TYR A 162 15.75 -3.51 -10.54
C TYR A 162 15.38 -4.70 -9.64
N ASP A 163 14.26 -5.40 -9.89
CA ASP A 163 13.88 -6.59 -9.10
C ASP A 163 14.90 -7.73 -9.27
N THR A 164 15.33 -7.96 -10.51
CA THR A 164 16.31 -9.01 -10.83
C THR A 164 17.67 -8.73 -10.18
N GLU A 165 18.08 -7.46 -10.14
CA GLU A 165 19.32 -7.05 -9.48
C GLU A 165 19.23 -7.15 -7.97
N HIS A 166 18.12 -6.72 -7.35
CA HIS A 166 17.93 -6.82 -5.89
C HIS A 166 17.74 -8.26 -5.41
N CYS A 167 17.05 -9.13 -6.16
CA CYS A 167 16.94 -10.56 -5.83
C CYS A 167 18.28 -11.31 -5.88
N LYS A 168 19.26 -10.85 -6.69
CA LYS A 168 20.63 -11.40 -6.68
C LYS A 168 21.39 -10.99 -5.41
N TYR A 169 21.25 -9.73 -4.98
CA TYR A 169 21.91 -9.23 -3.78
C TYR A 169 21.39 -9.88 -2.49
N ASP A 170 20.08 -10.12 -2.37
CA ASP A 170 19.54 -10.80 -1.20
C ASP A 170 20.09 -12.24 -1.09
N ASN A 171 20.12 -13.00 -2.20
CA ASN A 171 20.68 -14.36 -2.22
C ASN A 171 22.17 -14.42 -1.85
N ASP A 172 22.99 -13.48 -2.35
CA ASP A 172 24.42 -13.42 -2.00
C ASP A 172 24.66 -13.01 -0.54
N THR A 173 23.78 -12.16 0.02
CA THR A 173 23.86 -11.74 1.42
C THR A 173 23.46 -12.87 2.37
N TYR A 174 22.49 -13.71 1.98
CA TYR A 174 22.13 -14.94 2.71
C TYR A 174 23.23 -16.01 2.65
N LEU A 175 23.92 -16.15 1.52
CA LEU A 175 25.03 -17.12 1.38
C LEU A 175 26.29 -16.71 2.15
N ARG A 176 26.54 -15.40 2.32
CA ARG A 176 27.67 -14.90 3.13
C ARG A 176 27.45 -14.98 4.64
N LYS A 177 26.20 -14.97 5.12
CA LYS A 177 25.86 -15.15 6.55
C LYS A 177 25.85 -16.61 7.01
N LYS A 178 26.04 -17.57 6.09
CA LYS A 178 26.10 -19.02 6.37
C LYS A 178 27.53 -19.61 6.29
N LYS A 179 28.56 -18.79 6.16
CA LYS A 179 29.97 -19.23 6.23
C LYS A 179 30.63 -18.75 7.51
#